data_AF-A0A6M3LFS7-F1
#
_entry.id   AF-A0A6M3LFS7-F1
#
_cell.length_a   1.000
_cell.length_b   1.000
_cell.length_c   1.000
_cell.angle_alpha   90.00
_cell.angle_beta   90.00
_cell.angle_gamma   90.00
#
_symmetry.space_group_name_H-M   'P 1'
#
loop_
_entity.id
_entity.type
_entity.pdbx_description
1 polymer ?
#
loop_
_entity_poly.entity_id
_entity_poly.type
_entity_poly.pdbx_seq_one_letter_code
_entity_poly.pdbx_strand_id
1 'polypeptide(L)' 'MEIMFFTNGNTATFDDEGKQITDMQTPWIVLYFEYLEGKGIDPAKCRFSLPDGGYAEPFKTDDDTWNWRIT' A
#
# COMPACT_ATOMS: atom_id res chain seq x y z
N MET A 1 20.07 -1.25 3.43
CA MET A 1 18.63 -1.49 3.45
C MET A 1 18.06 -0.87 2.20
N GLU A 2 17.24 -1.62 1.47
CA GLU A 2 16.59 -1.17 0.24
C GLU A 2 15.08 -1.41 0.34
N ILE A 3 14.29 -0.47 -0.17
CA ILE A 3 12.85 -0.60 -0.32
C ILE A 3 12.51 -0.37 -1.78
N MET A 4 12.05 -1.41 -2.45
CA MET A 4 11.61 -1.39 -3.84
C MET A 4 10.10 -1.11 -3.90
N PHE A 5 9.69 -0.14 -4.72
CA PHE A 5 8.28 0.20 -4.92
C PHE A 5 7.82 -0.33 -6.28
N PHE A 6 6.75 -1.10 -6.28
CA PHE A 6 6.15 -1.61 -7.51
C PHE A 6 5.03 -0.69 -7.99
N THR A 7 4.81 -0.66 -9.31
CA THR A 7 3.71 0.11 -9.94
C THR A 7 2.34 -0.38 -9.50
N ASN A 8 2.25 -1.64 -9.10
CA ASN A 8 1.06 -2.25 -8.53
C ASN A 8 0.93 -2.01 -7.02
N GLY A 9 1.35 -0.87 -6.48
CA GLY A 9 1.10 -0.53 -5.06
C GLY A 9 1.88 -1.32 -4.00
N ASN A 10 2.57 -2.41 -4.35
CA ASN A 10 3.32 -3.24 -3.42
C ASN A 10 4.73 -2.71 -3.16
N THR A 11 5.38 -3.26 -2.13
CA THR A 11 6.80 -3.03 -1.88
C THR A 11 7.56 -4.35 -1.76
N ALA A 12 8.88 -4.28 -1.93
CA ALA A 12 9.79 -5.29 -1.41
C ALA A 12 10.91 -4.68 -0.58
N THR A 13 11.09 -5.17 0.65
CA THR A 13 12.11 -4.70 1.60
C THR A 13 13.27 -5.69 1.68
N PHE A 14 14.51 -5.20 1.60
CA PHE A 14 15.75 -5.97 1.65
C PHE A 14 16.72 -5.42 2.72
N ASP A 15 17.47 -6.31 3.36
CA ASP A 15 18.53 -5.95 4.30
C ASP A 15 19.82 -5.46 3.59
N ASP A 16 20.88 -5.22 4.35
CA ASP A 16 22.18 -4.75 3.80
C ASP A 16 22.90 -5.82 2.97
N GLU A 17 22.52 -7.08 3.07
CA GLU A 17 23.08 -8.21 2.31
C GLU A 17 22.25 -8.53 1.05
N GLY A 18 21.17 -7.78 0.82
CA GLY A 18 20.25 -7.99 -0.30
C GLY A 18 19.24 -9.13 -0.07
N LYS A 19 19.12 -9.64 1.16
CA LYS A 19 18.12 -10.65 1.50
C LYS A 19 16.78 -9.98 1.82
N GLN A 20 15.70 -10.56 1.30
CA GLN A 20 14.35 -10.04 1.54
C GLN A 20 13.91 -10.24 2.99
N ILE A 21 13.33 -9.19 3.59
CA ILE A 21 12.77 -9.20 4.95
C ILE A 21 11.26 -9.39 4.85
N THR A 22 10.78 -10.64 4.89
CA THR A 22 9.37 -11.01 4.63
C THR A 22 8.36 -10.31 5.54
N ASP A 23 8.72 -10.03 6.78
CA ASP A 23 7.80 -9.41 7.75
C ASP A 23 7.59 -7.90 7.49
N MET A 24 8.45 -7.28 6.69
CA MET A 24 8.38 -5.86 6.33
C MET A 24 7.78 -5.62 4.93
N GLN A 25 7.14 -6.64 4.34
CA GLN A 25 6.53 -6.55 3.01
C GLN A 25 5.13 -5.95 3.15
N THR A 26 5.05 -4.62 3.26
CA THR A 26 3.77 -3.91 3.36
C THR A 26 3.56 -3.03 2.13
N PRO A 27 2.42 -3.14 1.42
CA PRO A 27 2.13 -2.26 0.30
C PRO A 27 2.18 -0.79 0.72
N TRP A 28 2.92 0.04 -0.03
CA TRP A 28 3.10 1.45 0.34
C TRP A 28 1.77 2.20 0.32
N ILE A 29 0.85 1.74 -0.53
CA ILE A 29 -0.47 2.34 -0.68
C ILE A 29 -1.34 2.12 0.58
N VAL A 30 -1.18 0.97 1.27
CA VAL A 30 -1.86 0.69 2.54
C VAL A 30 -1.35 1.63 3.63
N LEU A 31 -0.02 1.82 3.72
CA LEU A 31 0.57 2.79 4.66
C LEU A 31 0.03 4.21 4.42
N TYR A 32 -0.23 4.57 3.16
CA TYR A 32 -0.82 5.87 2.84
C TYR A 32 -2.30 5.97 3.25
N PHE A 33 -3.08 4.89 3.14
CA PHE A 33 -4.46 4.85 3.61
C PHE A 33 -4.56 5.02 5.12
N GLU A 34 -3.71 4.31 5.88
CA GLU A 34 -3.61 4.47 7.33
C GLU A 34 -3.25 5.92 7.73
N TYR A 35 -2.33 6.54 7.00
CA TYR A 35 -1.99 7.94 7.18
C TYR A 35 -3.22 8.86 6.95
N LEU A 36 -3.99 8.65 5.87
CA LEU A 36 -5.18 9.44 5.57
C LEU A 36 -6.27 9.26 6.64
N GLU A 37 -6.52 8.03 7.08
CA GLU A 37 -7.45 7.72 8.16
C GLU A 37 -7.05 8.43 9.46
N GLY A 38 -5.75 8.40 9.81
CA GLY A 38 -5.20 9.16 10.94
C GLY A 38 -5.33 10.68 10.82
N LYS A 39 -5.63 11.20 9.63
CA LYS A 39 -5.99 12.62 9.38
C LYS A 39 -7.50 12.86 9.33
N GLY A 40 -8.32 11.84 9.61
CA GLY A 40 -9.78 11.93 9.53
C GLY A 40 -10.33 11.92 8.10
N ILE A 41 -9.51 11.50 7.12
CA ILE A 41 -9.92 11.34 5.73
C ILE A 41 -10.22 9.87 5.50
N ASP A 42 -11.44 9.56 5.05
CA ASP A 42 -11.84 8.20 4.68
C ASP A 42 -11.20 7.80 3.33
N PRO A 43 -10.22 6.88 3.31
CA PRO A 43 -9.58 6.42 2.07
C PRO A 43 -10.58 5.86 1.07
N ALA A 44 -11.64 5.17 1.50
CA ALA A 44 -12.63 4.57 0.59
C ALA A 44 -13.43 5.62 -0.22
N LYS A 45 -13.37 6.90 0.16
CA LYS A 45 -13.95 8.03 -0.59
C LYS A 45 -12.96 8.70 -1.54
N CYS A 46 -11.71 8.26 -1.57
CA CYS A 46 -10.65 8.83 -2.40
C CYS A 46 -10.47 8.02 -3.69
N ARG A 47 -10.01 8.67 -4.76
CA ARG A 47 -9.64 8.02 -6.03
C ARG A 47 -8.12 8.02 -6.18
N PHE A 48 -7.54 6.83 -6.35
CA PHE A 48 -6.10 6.67 -6.49
C PHE A 48 -5.78 6.20 -7.91
N SER A 49 -5.13 7.05 -8.71
CA SER A 49 -4.66 6.68 -10.04
C SER A 49 -3.30 5.99 -9.96
N LEU A 50 -3.12 4.89 -10.69
CA LEU A 50 -1.86 4.17 -10.80
C LEU A 50 -1.09 4.57 -12.08
N PRO A 51 0.24 4.41 -12.13
CA PRO A 51 1.05 4.80 -13.28
C PRO A 51 0.70 4.08 -14.60
N ASP A 52 0.07 2.91 -14.53
CA ASP A 52 -0.40 2.15 -15.68
C ASP A 52 -1.77 2.62 -16.23
N GLY A 53 -2.35 3.66 -15.62
CA GLY A 53 -3.66 4.20 -15.97
C GLY A 53 -4.83 3.50 -15.27
N GLY A 54 -4.58 2.44 -14.51
CA GLY A 54 -5.57 1.81 -13.64
C GLY A 54 -5.88 2.63 -12.40
N TYR A 55 -6.83 2.16 -11.60
CA TYR A 55 -7.12 2.77 -10.30
C TYR A 55 -6.96 1.76 -9.17
N ALA A 56 -6.54 2.25 -8.01
CA ALA A 56 -6.61 1.49 -6.77
C ALA A 56 -7.89 1.88 -6.02
N GLU A 57 -8.67 0.86 -5.65
CA GLU A 57 -9.86 0.98 -4.83
C GLU A 57 -9.56 0.49 -3.40
N PRO A 58 -9.57 1.38 -2.40
CA PRO A 58 -9.38 1.00 -0.99
C PRO A 58 -10.61 0.29 -0.42
N PHE A 59 -10.38 -0.67 0.45
CA PHE A 59 -11.43 -1.26 1.27
C PHE A 59 -10.88 -1.70 2.64
N LYS A 60 -11.75 -1.73 3.65
CA LYS A 60 -11.46 -2.33 4.95
C LYS A 60 -11.78 -3.82 4.91
N THR A 61 -10.91 -4.63 5.51
CA THR A 61 -11.17 -6.05 5.79
C THR A 61 -11.93 -6.22 7.11
N ASP A 62 -12.40 -7.43 7.39
CA ASP A 62 -13.19 -7.74 8.59
C ASP A 62 -12.42 -7.51 9.91
N ASP A 63 -11.09 -7.47 9.86
CA ASP A 63 -10.18 -7.18 10.98
C ASP A 63 -9.84 -5.68 11.13
N ASP A 64 -10.56 -4.81 10.43
CA ASP A 64 -10.38 -3.35 10.41
C ASP A 64 -9.02 -2.87 9.87
N THR A 65 -8.34 -3.71 9.09
CA THR A 65 -7.13 -3.31 8.36
C THR A 65 -7.45 -2.80 6.95
N TRP A 66 -6.57 -1.96 6.41
CA TRP A 66 -6.71 -1.45 5.05
C TRP A 66 -6.14 -2.43 4.04
N ASN A 67 -6.89 -2.63 2.95
CA ASN A 67 -6.42 -3.34 1.77
C ASN A 67 -6.94 -2.64 0.51
N TRP A 68 -6.58 -3.16 -0.65
CA TRP A 68 -6.87 -2.50 -1.93
C TRP A 68 -6.92 -3.50 -3.08
N ARG A 69 -7.60 -3.09 -4.15
CA ARG A 69 -7.65 -3.84 -5.42
C ARG A 69 -7.47 -2.91 -6.61
N ILE A 70 -6.98 -3.45 -7.72
CA ILE A 70 -6.92 -2.73 -9.00
C ILE A 70 -8.29 -2.81 -9.68
N THR A 71 -8.75 -1.69 -10.23
CA THR A 71 -9.97 -1.58 -11.06
C THR A 71 -9.66 -1.00 -12.43
#